data_AF-A0A535JXP2-F1
#
_entry.id   AF-A0A535JXP2-F1
#
_cell.length_a   1.000
_cell.length_b   1.000
_cell.length_c   1.000
_cell.angle_alpha   90.00
_cell.angle_beta   90.00
_cell.angle_gamma   90.00
#
_symmetry.space_group_name_H-M   'P 1'
#
loop_
_entity.id
_entity.type
_entity.pdbx_description
1 polymer ?
#
loop_
_entity_poly.entity_id
_entity_poly.type
_entity_poly.pdbx_seq_one_letter_code
_entity_poly.pdbx_strand_id
1 'polypeptide(L)'
;MTDAKELALAREHPRGTERRRLLPYRAALNDLAAYAALGESERDVIVRWAETRRRIKAEHGIDHDPANLADPLLPAEGLRAHVLAGERLAARRSDFIDPGGDLVVVVADLRRS
;
A
#
# COMPACT_ATOMS: atom_id res chain seq x y z
N MET A 1 14.84 2.37 -1.75
CA MET A 1 15.19 1.25 -2.65
C MET A 1 14.85 -0.04 -1.92
N THR A 2 13.84 -0.77 -2.36
CA THR A 2 13.45 -2.04 -1.72
C THR A 2 14.53 -3.07 -2.02
N ASP A 3 15.14 -3.63 -0.99
CA ASP A 3 16.28 -4.55 -1.10
C ASP A 3 15.86 -5.83 -1.85
N ALA A 4 16.67 -6.32 -2.79
CA ALA A 4 16.36 -7.51 -3.58
C ALA A 4 16.08 -8.74 -2.70
N LYS A 5 16.70 -8.75 -1.51
CA LYS A 5 16.49 -9.77 -0.48
C LYS A 5 15.10 -9.70 0.17
N GLU A 6 14.53 -8.51 0.33
CA GLU A 6 13.15 -8.33 0.82
C GLU A 6 12.13 -8.79 -0.22
N LEU A 7 12.41 -8.58 -1.51
CA LEU A 7 11.55 -9.04 -2.60
C LEU A 7 11.48 -10.58 -2.65
N ALA A 8 12.62 -11.26 -2.48
CA ALA A 8 12.70 -12.72 -2.44
C ALA A 8 11.96 -13.31 -1.21
N LEU A 9 12.14 -12.72 -0.03
CA LEU A 9 11.43 -13.11 1.20
C LEU A 9 9.92 -12.83 1.13
N ALA A 10 9.52 -11.73 0.51
CA ALA A 10 8.12 -11.45 0.21
C ALA A 10 7.54 -12.41 -0.84
N ARG A 11 8.37 -13.06 -1.67
CA ARG A 11 7.92 -14.11 -2.60
C ARG A 11 7.75 -15.47 -1.92
N GLU A 12 8.66 -15.84 -1.02
CA GLU A 12 8.63 -17.13 -0.31
C GLU A 12 7.62 -17.16 0.85
N HIS A 13 7.47 -16.03 1.55
CA HIS A 13 6.53 -15.85 2.66
C HIS A 13 5.82 -14.49 2.60
N PRO A 14 5.09 -14.17 1.51
CA PRO A 14 4.41 -12.87 1.36
C PRO A 14 3.58 -12.53 2.60
N ARG A 15 2.86 -13.53 3.08
CA ARG A 15 1.86 -13.45 4.14
C ARG A 15 2.43 -13.15 5.52
N GLY A 16 3.56 -13.75 5.87
CA GLY A 16 4.17 -13.58 7.21
C GLY A 16 4.87 -12.24 7.37
N THR A 17 5.43 -11.73 6.27
CA THR A 17 6.06 -10.41 6.19
C THR A 17 4.99 -9.32 6.12
N GLU A 18 3.96 -9.52 5.29
CA GLU A 18 2.82 -8.61 5.16
C GLU A 18 2.08 -8.44 6.48
N ARG A 19 1.70 -9.55 7.12
CA ARG A 19 1.01 -9.50 8.41
C ARG A 19 1.86 -8.80 9.47
N ARG A 20 3.16 -9.07 9.57
CA ARG A 20 4.02 -8.36 10.54
C ARG A 20 4.15 -6.87 10.26
N ARG A 21 4.25 -6.48 8.98
CA ARG A 21 4.42 -5.08 8.57
C ARG A 21 3.13 -4.27 8.65
N LEU A 22 2.00 -4.86 8.27
CA LEU A 22 0.72 -4.16 8.13
C LEU A 22 -0.23 -4.29 9.32
N LEU A 23 -0.06 -5.31 10.18
CA LEU A 23 -0.92 -5.47 11.36
C LEU A 23 -0.95 -4.22 12.27
N PRO A 24 0.18 -3.52 12.53
CA PRO A 24 0.15 -2.27 13.30
C PRO A 24 -0.73 -1.18 12.64
N TYR A 25 -0.86 -1.21 11.31
CA TYR A 25 -1.60 -0.22 10.53
C TYR A 25 -3.02 -0.69 10.18
N ARG A 26 -3.54 -1.75 10.82
CA ARG A 26 -4.85 -2.32 10.49
C ARG A 26 -5.97 -1.27 10.52
N ALA A 27 -5.96 -0.36 11.49
CA ALA A 27 -6.95 0.72 11.55
C ALA A 27 -6.87 1.62 10.30
N ALA A 28 -5.66 2.07 9.96
CA ALA A 28 -5.41 2.89 8.77
C ALA A 28 -5.74 2.17 7.45
N LEU A 29 -5.66 0.85 7.40
CA LEU A 29 -6.05 0.07 6.20
C LEU A 29 -7.57 -0.10 6.05
N ASN A 30 -8.34 0.17 7.11
CA ASN A 30 -9.80 0.05 7.10
C ASN A 30 -10.52 1.42 7.16
N ASP A 31 -9.80 2.49 7.52
CA ASP A 31 -10.37 3.82 7.74
C ASP A 31 -9.42 4.90 7.21
N LEU A 32 -9.94 5.76 6.32
CA LEU A 32 -9.19 6.83 5.68
C LEU A 32 -8.80 7.95 6.65
N ALA A 33 -9.63 8.26 7.65
CA ALA A 33 -9.30 9.23 8.68
C ALA A 33 -8.18 8.71 9.59
N ALA A 34 -8.24 7.43 9.96
CA ALA A 34 -7.15 6.78 10.69
C ALA A 34 -5.84 6.76 9.88
N TYR A 35 -5.93 6.54 8.57
CA TYR A 35 -4.79 6.66 7.66
C TYR A 35 -4.21 8.08 7.64
N ALA A 36 -5.06 9.09 7.43
CA ALA A 36 -4.63 10.48 7.31
C ALA A 36 -4.05 11.05 8.62
N ALA A 37 -4.44 10.48 9.77
CA ALA A 37 -3.91 10.83 11.08
C ALA A 37 -2.49 10.29 11.36
N LEU A 38 -2.01 9.31 10.59
CA LEU A 38 -0.66 8.75 10.74
C LEU A 38 0.42 9.79 10.40
N GLY A 39 1.60 9.64 10.99
CA GLY A 39 2.79 10.37 10.56
C GLY A 39 3.22 9.97 9.14
N GLU A 40 3.90 10.88 8.42
CA GLU A 40 4.30 10.62 7.03
C GLU A 40 5.19 9.37 6.90
N SER A 41 6.11 9.14 7.84
CA SER A 41 6.98 7.97 7.87
C SER A 41 6.21 6.65 7.98
N GLU A 42 5.08 6.65 8.70
CA GLU A 42 4.19 5.50 8.84
C GLU A 42 3.36 5.29 7.58
N ARG A 43 2.83 6.37 6.99
CA ARG A 43 2.12 6.29 5.70
C ARG A 43 3.04 5.76 4.61
N ASP A 44 4.31 6.15 4.60
CA ASP A 44 5.32 5.65 3.66
C ASP A 44 5.55 4.14 3.76
N VAL A 45 5.39 3.54 4.94
CA VAL A 45 5.44 2.07 5.08
C VAL A 45 4.31 1.44 4.28
N ILE A 46 3.11 1.99 4.39
CA ILE A 46 1.92 1.52 3.68
C ILE A 46 2.07 1.75 2.16
N VAL A 47 2.56 2.92 1.74
CA VAL A 47 2.81 3.25 0.32
C VAL A 47 3.81 2.28 -0.31
N ARG A 48 4.96 2.04 0.35
CA ARG A 48 5.97 1.08 -0.13
C ARG A 48 5.42 -0.33 -0.22
N TRP A 49 4.57 -0.71 0.71
CA TRP A 49 3.93 -2.02 0.69
C TRP A 49 2.93 -2.16 -0.47
N ALA A 50 2.10 -1.14 -0.70
CA ALA A 50 1.17 -1.10 -1.82
C ALA A 50 1.88 -1.17 -3.18
N GLU A 51 3.03 -0.49 -3.34
CA GLU A 51 3.88 -0.62 -4.53
C GLU A 51 4.48 -2.03 -4.67
N THR A 52 4.91 -2.64 -3.56
CA THR A 52 5.41 -4.02 -3.56
C THR A 52 4.33 -4.99 -4.05
N ARG A 53 3.09 -4.82 -3.58
CA ARG A 53 1.92 -5.61 -4.00
C ARG A 53 1.61 -5.43 -5.48
N ARG A 54 1.67 -4.19 -5.99
CA ARG A 54 1.52 -3.90 -7.43
C ARG A 54 2.55 -4.68 -8.27
N ARG A 55 3.81 -4.70 -7.85
CA ARG A 55 4.89 -5.43 -8.55
C ARG A 55 4.69 -6.94 -8.49
N ILE A 56 4.35 -7.50 -7.33
CA ILE A 56 4.03 -8.93 -7.18
C ILE A 56 2.87 -9.34 -8.11
N LYS A 57 1.79 -8.56 -8.16
CA LYS A 57 0.69 -8.79 -9.10
C LYS A 57 1.17 -8.76 -10.55
N ALA A 58 1.91 -7.73 -10.94
CA ALA A 58 2.37 -7.54 -12.31
C ALA A 58 3.35 -8.63 -12.78
N GLU A 59 4.28 -9.03 -11.91
CA GLU A 59 5.36 -9.97 -12.25
C GLU A 59 4.97 -11.44 -12.07
N HIS A 60 4.00 -11.72 -11.18
CA HIS A 60 3.66 -13.09 -10.78
C HIS A 60 2.18 -13.44 -10.85
N GLY A 61 1.30 -12.49 -11.16
CA GLY A 61 -0.15 -12.70 -11.22
C GLY A 61 -0.81 -12.95 -9.84
N ILE A 62 -0.08 -12.70 -8.75
CA ILE A 62 -0.55 -12.94 -7.38
C ILE A 62 -1.16 -11.64 -6.85
N ASP A 63 -2.48 -11.62 -6.66
CA ASP A 63 -3.20 -10.45 -6.17
C ASP A 63 -3.89 -10.71 -4.83
N HIS A 64 -4.92 -11.55 -4.77
CA HIS A 64 -5.57 -11.89 -3.49
C HIS A 64 -6.00 -13.36 -3.48
N ASP A 65 -6.10 -13.95 -2.29
CA ASP A 65 -6.62 -15.29 -2.08
C ASP A 65 -7.94 -15.21 -1.28
N PRO A 66 -9.11 -15.23 -1.94
CA PRO A 66 -10.40 -15.09 -1.28
C PRO A 66 -10.75 -16.31 -0.39
N ALA A 67 -10.05 -17.44 -0.54
CA ALA A 67 -10.24 -18.63 0.28
C ALA A 67 -9.46 -18.57 1.61
N ASN A 68 -8.57 -17.59 1.75
CA ASN A 68 -7.76 -17.42 2.94
C ASN A 68 -8.45 -16.47 3.93
N LEU A 69 -9.13 -17.02 4.93
CA LEU A 69 -9.82 -16.27 6.00
C LEU A 69 -8.88 -15.36 6.84
N ALA A 70 -7.57 -15.57 6.74
CA ALA A 70 -6.54 -14.73 7.36
C ALA A 70 -6.01 -13.63 6.42
N ASP A 71 -6.60 -13.48 5.23
CA ASP A 71 -6.25 -12.50 4.19
C ASP A 71 -7.28 -11.38 4.13
N PRO A 72 -7.22 -10.39 5.05
CA PRO A 72 -8.10 -9.23 5.01
C PRO A 72 -7.62 -8.17 4.00
N LEU A 73 -6.71 -8.51 3.10
CA LEU A 73 -5.99 -7.52 2.31
C LEU A 73 -6.72 -7.20 1.02
N LEU A 74 -6.92 -5.91 0.82
CA LEU A 74 -7.43 -5.37 -0.43
C LEU A 74 -6.59 -5.90 -1.61
N PRO A 75 -7.22 -6.22 -2.75
CA PRO A 75 -6.50 -6.38 -4.01
C PRO A 75 -5.60 -5.17 -4.27
N ALA A 76 -4.50 -5.34 -5.01
CA ALA A 76 -3.50 -4.30 -5.23
C ALA A 76 -4.10 -2.98 -5.74
N GLU A 77 -5.12 -3.05 -6.61
CA GLU A 77 -5.87 -1.89 -7.09
C GLU A 77 -6.70 -1.23 -5.98
N GLY A 78 -7.39 -2.02 -5.15
CA GLY A 78 -8.13 -1.52 -3.99
C GLY A 78 -7.21 -0.87 -2.96
N LEU A 79 -6.04 -1.48 -2.71
CA LEU A 79 -5.02 -0.94 -1.82
C LEU A 79 -4.44 0.38 -2.36
N ARG A 80 -4.19 0.46 -3.67
CA ARG A 80 -3.75 1.70 -4.32
C ARG A 80 -4.79 2.81 -4.15
N ALA A 81 -6.06 2.52 -4.46
CA ALA A 81 -7.14 3.49 -4.32
C ALA A 81 -7.27 3.99 -2.88
N HIS A 82 -7.16 3.09 -1.90
CA HIS A 82 -7.19 3.43 -0.47
C HIS A 82 -6.04 4.34 -0.06
N VAL A 83 -4.80 4.00 -0.45
CA VAL A 83 -3.61 4.84 -0.19
C VAL A 83 -3.78 6.23 -0.79
N LEU A 84 -4.21 6.32 -2.05
CA LEU A 84 -4.40 7.62 -2.70
C LEU A 84 -5.51 8.44 -2.06
N ALA A 85 -6.64 7.83 -1.71
CA ALA A 85 -7.70 8.53 -0.98
C ALA A 85 -7.23 9.05 0.39
N GLY A 86 -6.44 8.25 1.11
CA GLY A 86 -5.86 8.63 2.39
C GLY A 86 -4.83 9.75 2.28
N GLU A 87 -3.94 9.70 1.29
CA GLU A 87 -2.95 10.75 1.03
C GLU A 87 -3.62 12.06 0.57
N ARG A 88 -4.68 11.98 -0.26
CA ARG A 88 -5.50 13.14 -0.61
C ARG A 88 -6.13 13.78 0.62
N LEU A 89 -6.64 12.97 1.56
CA LEU A 89 -7.21 13.48 2.80
C LEU A 89 -6.14 14.13 3.68
N ALA A 90 -4.97 13.49 3.84
CA ALA A 90 -3.85 14.01 4.62
C ALA A 90 -3.31 15.33 4.05
N ALA A 91 -3.17 15.43 2.73
CA ALA A 91 -2.69 16.62 2.02
C ALA A 91 -3.78 17.67 1.78
N ARG A 92 -5.06 17.36 2.07
CA ARG A 92 -6.24 18.18 1.72
C ARG A 92 -6.30 18.52 0.22
N ARG A 93 -6.05 17.52 -0.63
CA ARG A 93 -6.02 17.60 -2.09
C ARG A 93 -7.04 16.65 -2.71
N SER A 94 -8.31 17.05 -2.76
CA SER A 94 -9.39 16.17 -3.23
C SER A 94 -9.43 15.98 -4.76
N ASP A 95 -8.77 16.85 -5.51
CA ASP A 95 -8.78 16.95 -6.97
C ASP A 95 -7.64 16.21 -7.68
N PHE A 96 -6.71 15.62 -6.92
CA PHE A 96 -5.62 14.82 -7.50
C PHE A 96 -6.18 13.67 -8.34
N ILE A 97 -5.66 13.46 -9.55
CA ILE A 97 -6.02 12.34 -10.43
C ILE A 97 -4.87 11.35 -10.42
N ASP A 98 -5.18 10.07 -10.23
CA ASP A 98 -4.18 9.00 -10.26
C ASP A 98 -3.66 8.77 -11.70
N PRO A 99 -2.38 9.03 -12.01
CA PRO A 99 -1.82 8.77 -13.34
C PRO A 99 -1.44 7.29 -13.56
N GLY A 100 -1.58 6.43 -12.55
CA GLY A 100 -1.08 5.06 -12.58
C GLY A 100 0.44 4.97 -12.33
N GLY A 101 1.04 3.82 -12.64
CA GLY A 101 2.50 3.62 -12.49
C GLY A 101 2.99 3.42 -11.05
N ASP A 102 4.25 3.80 -10.80
CA ASP A 102 4.91 3.62 -9.50
C ASP A 102 4.23 4.48 -8.41
N LEU A 103 3.63 3.82 -7.42
CA LEU A 103 2.85 4.51 -6.39
C LEU A 103 3.69 5.43 -5.50
N VAL A 104 4.97 5.11 -5.30
CA VAL A 104 5.87 5.96 -4.50
C VAL A 104 6.07 7.31 -5.17
N VAL A 105 6.27 7.31 -6.50
CA VAL A 105 6.41 8.53 -7.28
C VAL A 105 5.12 9.34 -7.26
N VAL A 106 3.98 8.69 -7.48
CA VAL A 106 2.66 9.34 -7.48
C VAL A 106 2.34 10.00 -6.15
N VAL A 107 2.63 9.34 -5.02
CA VAL A 107 2.40 9.93 -3.69
C VAL A 107 3.37 11.09 -3.42
N ALA A 108 4.62 10.98 -3.85
CA ALA A 108 5.56 12.09 -3.74
C ALA A 108 5.11 13.33 -4.53
N ASP A 109 4.54 13.14 -5.73
CA ASP A 109 3.97 14.22 -6.53
C ASP A 109 2.72 14.84 -5.88
N LEU A 110 1.82 14.00 -5.37
CA LEU A 110 0.64 14.42 -4.62
C LEU A 110 1.01 15.34 -3.45
N ARG A 111 2.01 14.96 -2.65
CA ARG A 111 2.44 15.72 -1.46
C ARG A 111 3.17 17.02 -1.79
N ARG A 112 3.78 17.13 -2.98
CA ARG A 112 4.50 18.34 -3.43
C ARG A 112 3.61 19.40 -4.06
N SER A 113 2.41 19.01 -4.50
CA SER A 113 1.43 19.86 -5.20
C SER A 113 0.51 20.58 -4.21
#